data_AF-A0A2V6BBA1-F1
#
_entry.id   AF-A0A2V6BBA1-F1
#
_cell.length_a   1.000
_cell.length_b   1.000
_cell.length_c   1.000
_cell.angle_alpha   90.00
_cell.angle_beta   90.00
_cell.angle_gamma   90.00
#
_symmetry.space_group_name_H-M   'P 1'
#
loop_
_entity.id
_entity.type
_entity.pdbx_description
1 polymer ?
#
loop_
_entity_poly.entity_id
_entity_poly.type
_entity_poly.pdbx_seq_one_letter_code
_entity_poly.pdbx_strand_id
1 'polypeptide(L)'
;MSDEKIFAVPLKVEDVADCHFYHTMEVPGHGLMNGEWDLRGRVDDYLGRVDFAGQRVLEIGPASGFLTFEMEKRGAEVVSVEVTAEHGWDFVPYPASKLEEVFGPRRMVMQRLKNSYWFSHAAHHSKANVY
;
A
#
# COMPACT_ATOMS: atom_id res chain seq x y z
N MET A 1 -3.15 -28.14 -3.93
CA MET A 1 -2.99 -27.15 -2.84
C MET A 1 -3.92 -26.01 -3.20
N SER A 2 -4.88 -25.63 -2.36
CA SER A 2 -5.75 -24.49 -2.70
C SER A 2 -4.95 -23.20 -2.63
N ASP A 3 -5.05 -22.37 -3.68
CA ASP A 3 -4.33 -21.11 -3.85
C ASP A 3 -4.64 -20.07 -2.75
N GLU A 4 -5.67 -20.28 -1.92
CA GLU A 4 -6.08 -19.37 -0.84
C GLU A 4 -5.03 -19.12 0.25
N LYS A 5 -3.95 -19.91 0.32
CA LYS A 5 -2.88 -19.73 1.32
C LYS A 5 -1.80 -18.74 0.92
N ILE A 6 -1.84 -18.18 -0.28
CA ILE A 6 -0.79 -17.26 -0.76
C ILE A 6 -1.09 -15.79 -0.46
N PHE A 7 -2.36 -15.42 -0.28
CA PHE A 7 -2.75 -14.04 -0.03
C PHE A 7 -2.84 -13.73 1.46
N ALA A 8 -2.49 -12.49 1.80
CA ALA A 8 -2.58 -11.96 3.15
C ALA A 8 -4.04 -11.88 3.61
N VAL A 9 -4.26 -12.21 4.88
CA VAL A 9 -5.53 -11.93 5.56
C VAL A 9 -5.59 -10.43 5.85
N PRO A 10 -6.67 -9.72 5.47
CA PRO A 10 -6.81 -8.30 5.74
C PRO A 10 -6.62 -7.95 7.22
N LEU A 11 -5.81 -6.93 7.48
CA LEU A 11 -5.61 -6.43 8.84
C LEU A 11 -6.73 -5.45 9.19
N LYS A 12 -7.33 -5.61 10.37
CA LYS A 12 -8.28 -4.63 10.90
C LYS A 12 -7.51 -3.46 11.51
N VAL A 13 -7.64 -2.27 10.91
CA VAL A 13 -7.10 -1.00 11.41
C VAL A 13 -8.28 -0.09 11.69
N GLU A 14 -8.44 0.34 12.94
CA GLU A 14 -9.62 1.12 13.38
C GLU A 14 -9.34 2.63 13.39
N ASP A 15 -8.13 3.03 13.75
CA ASP A 15 -7.76 4.44 13.91
C ASP A 15 -6.84 4.91 12.77
N VAL A 16 -7.23 6.02 12.13
CA VAL A 16 -6.40 6.71 11.14
C VAL A 16 -5.10 7.23 11.74
N ALA A 17 -5.06 7.48 13.05
CA ALA A 17 -3.86 7.91 13.76
C ALA A 17 -2.74 6.83 13.74
N ASP A 18 -3.09 5.56 13.56
CA ASP A 18 -2.13 4.45 13.41
C ASP A 18 -1.59 4.31 11.98
N CYS A 19 -2.07 5.15 11.06
CA CYS A 19 -1.69 5.13 9.66
C CYS A 19 -0.55 6.12 9.37
N HIS A 20 0.14 5.87 8.27
CA HIS A 20 1.04 6.80 7.62
C HIS A 20 0.76 6.75 6.11
N PHE A 21 0.26 7.85 5.55
CA PHE A 21 -0.14 7.91 4.14
C PHE A 21 1.02 8.38 3.29
N TYR A 22 1.47 7.56 2.34
CA TYR A 22 2.53 7.90 1.38
C TYR A 22 1.99 8.74 0.22
N HIS A 23 0.78 8.42 -0.24
CA HIS A 23 0.09 9.17 -1.27
C HIS A 23 -0.98 10.06 -0.65
N THR A 24 -1.09 11.30 -1.13
CA THR A 24 -2.25 12.14 -0.84
C THR A 24 -3.48 11.57 -1.54
N MET A 25 -4.49 11.17 -0.77
CA MET A 25 -5.65 10.43 -1.29
C MET A 25 -6.92 10.69 -0.48
N GLU A 26 -8.08 10.59 -1.14
CA GLU A 26 -9.37 10.58 -0.44
C GLU A 26 -9.67 9.17 0.08
N VAL A 27 -10.03 9.09 1.35
CA VAL A 27 -10.46 7.85 1.99
C VAL A 27 -11.96 7.96 2.30
N PRO A 28 -12.82 7.09 1.73
CA PRO A 28 -14.27 7.13 1.95
C PRO A 28 -14.61 7.14 3.44
N GLY A 29 -15.49 8.06 3.85
CA GLY A 29 -15.87 8.24 5.26
C GLY A 29 -14.85 8.98 6.13
N HIS A 30 -13.63 9.23 5.65
CA HIS A 30 -12.53 9.84 6.44
C HIS A 30 -11.96 11.13 5.82
N GLY A 31 -12.25 11.40 4.54
CA GLY A 31 -11.85 12.64 3.86
C GLY A 31 -10.44 12.57 3.27
N LEU A 32 -9.81 13.73 3.12
CA LEU A 32 -8.50 13.86 2.49
C LEU A 32 -7.37 13.53 3.46
N MET A 33 -6.58 12.50 3.12
CA MET A 33 -5.34 12.16 3.80
C MET A 33 -4.17 12.76 3.04
N ASN A 34 -3.31 13.52 3.72
CA ASN A 34 -2.11 14.11 3.13
C ASN A 34 -0.94 13.12 3.24
N GLY A 35 -0.24 12.91 2.13
CA GLY A 35 0.99 12.13 2.06
C GLY A 35 2.09 12.85 1.29
N GLU A 36 3.29 12.29 1.26
CA GLU A 36 4.46 12.89 0.62
C GLU A 36 4.30 13.07 -0.90
N TRP A 37 3.46 12.24 -1.53
CA TRP A 37 3.26 12.25 -2.99
C TRP A 37 1.80 12.50 -3.35
N ASP A 38 1.51 13.59 -4.06
CA ASP A 38 0.16 13.86 -4.59
C ASP A 38 0.10 13.60 -6.09
N LEU A 39 -0.63 12.55 -6.48
CA LEU A 39 -0.79 12.12 -7.86
C LEU A 39 -2.18 12.45 -8.44
N ARG A 40 -3.10 13.04 -7.67
CA ARG A 40 -4.54 13.17 -8.04
C ARG A 40 -4.84 13.97 -9.31
N GLY A 41 -3.88 14.75 -9.82
CA GLY A 41 -3.99 15.46 -11.10
C GLY A 41 -3.15 14.85 -12.24
N ARG A 42 -2.44 13.76 -12.00
CA ARG A 42 -1.43 13.19 -12.92
C ARG A 42 -1.44 11.66 -12.99
N VAL A 43 -2.47 11.03 -12.43
CA VAL A 43 -2.61 9.56 -12.39
C VAL A 43 -2.50 8.96 -13.79
N ASP A 44 -3.17 9.54 -14.79
CA ASP A 44 -3.16 8.99 -16.14
C ASP A 44 -1.75 8.95 -16.75
N ASP A 45 -0.96 10.00 -16.54
CA ASP A 45 0.42 10.03 -17.02
C ASP A 45 1.30 9.04 -16.23
N TYR A 46 1.07 8.90 -14.93
CA TYR A 46 1.80 7.95 -14.08
C TYR A 46 1.50 6.50 -14.47
N LEU A 47 0.24 6.17 -14.73
CA LEU A 47 -0.21 4.83 -15.16
C LEU A 47 -0.03 4.60 -16.67
N GLY A 48 0.66 5.50 -17.37
CA GLY A 48 0.98 5.34 -18.79
C GLY A 48 -0.24 5.37 -19.72
N ARG A 49 -1.37 5.95 -19.27
CA ARG A 49 -2.63 6.08 -20.03
C ARG A 49 -3.18 4.74 -20.53
N VAL A 50 -2.92 3.68 -19.77
CA VAL A 50 -3.43 2.34 -20.04
C VAL A 50 -4.92 2.26 -19.68
N ASP A 51 -5.70 1.55 -20.49
CA ASP A 51 -7.07 1.17 -20.14
C ASP A 51 -7.04 -0.06 -19.22
N PHE A 52 -7.66 0.08 -18.06
CA PHE A 52 -7.68 -0.91 -16.99
C PHE A 52 -8.94 -1.77 -16.96
N ALA A 53 -9.95 -1.45 -17.78
CA ALA A 53 -11.21 -2.18 -17.79
C ALA A 53 -11.01 -3.66 -18.13
N GLY A 54 -11.33 -4.55 -17.20
CA GLY A 54 -11.19 -6.01 -17.37
C GLY A 54 -9.75 -6.52 -17.35
N GLN A 55 -8.78 -5.67 -17.00
CA GLN A 55 -7.38 -6.06 -16.91
C GLN A 55 -7.06 -6.72 -15.57
N ARG A 56 -6.03 -7.56 -15.57
CA ARG A 56 -5.43 -8.12 -14.34
C ARG A 56 -4.09 -7.45 -14.12
N VAL A 57 -3.92 -6.82 -12.96
CA VAL A 57 -2.74 -6.01 -12.64
C VAL A 57 -1.97 -6.62 -11.47
N LEU A 58 -0.66 -6.79 -11.65
CA LEU A 58 0.26 -7.03 -10.55
C LEU A 58 0.90 -5.71 -10.15
N GLU A 59 0.64 -5.25 -8.94
CA GLU A 59 1.20 -4.03 -8.38
C GLU A 59 2.27 -4.38 -7.35
N ILE A 60 3.47 -3.81 -7.48
CA ILE A 60 4.57 -4.05 -6.55
C ILE A 60 4.79 -2.79 -5.72
N GLY A 61 4.70 -2.91 -4.40
CA GLY A 61 4.82 -1.78 -3.47
C GLY A 61 3.60 -0.85 -3.52
N PRO A 62 2.42 -1.31 -3.05
CA PRO A 62 1.19 -0.52 -3.09
C PRO A 62 1.20 0.70 -2.16
N ALA A 63 2.17 0.78 -1.23
CA ALA A 63 2.26 1.83 -0.22
C ALA A 63 0.93 1.99 0.54
N SER A 64 0.25 3.13 0.44
CA SER A 64 -1.08 3.36 1.06
C SER A 64 -2.28 2.91 0.21
N GLY A 65 -2.03 2.38 -0.99
CA GLY A 65 -3.06 1.81 -1.87
C GLY A 65 -3.69 2.78 -2.88
N PHE A 66 -3.21 4.03 -2.97
CA PHE A 66 -3.80 5.03 -3.90
C PHE A 66 -3.93 4.53 -5.34
N LEU A 67 -2.86 3.95 -5.90
CA LEU A 67 -2.88 3.43 -7.27
C LEU A 67 -3.69 2.13 -7.36
N THR A 68 -3.60 1.25 -6.35
CA THR A 68 -4.44 0.05 -6.22
C THR A 68 -5.91 0.38 -6.44
N PHE A 69 -6.46 1.30 -5.62
CA PHE A 69 -7.89 1.60 -5.63
C PHE A 69 -8.30 2.39 -6.86
N GLU A 70 -7.40 3.21 -7.40
CA GLU A 70 -7.64 3.93 -8.65
C GLU A 70 -7.70 2.99 -9.86
N MET A 71 -6.86 1.94 -9.89
CA MET A 71 -6.93 0.89 -10.91
C MET A 71 -8.19 0.02 -10.75
N GLU A 72 -8.55 -0.38 -9.52
CA GLU A 72 -9.80 -1.11 -9.25
C GLU A 72 -11.04 -0.30 -9.65
N LYS A 73 -11.08 0.99 -9.32
CA LYS A 73 -12.17 1.90 -9.70
C LYS A 73 -12.33 1.98 -11.22
N ARG A 74 -11.26 1.79 -11.98
CA ARG A 74 -11.25 1.74 -13.46
C ARG A 74 -11.58 0.34 -14.02
N GLY A 75 -11.84 -0.64 -13.16
CA GLY A 75 -12.30 -1.97 -13.54
C GLY A 75 -11.20 -3.04 -13.64
N ALA A 76 -10.01 -2.79 -13.09
CA ALA A 76 -8.97 -3.82 -12.98
C ALA A 76 -9.23 -4.78 -11.82
N GLU A 77 -8.81 -6.03 -11.99
CA GLU A 77 -8.55 -6.98 -10.90
C GLU A 77 -7.09 -6.80 -10.47
N VAL A 78 -6.85 -6.31 -9.25
CA VAL A 78 -5.51 -5.99 -8.76
C VAL A 78 -5.02 -7.03 -7.76
N VAL A 79 -3.77 -7.46 -7.94
CA VAL A 79 -2.98 -8.18 -6.94
C VAL A 79 -1.81 -7.30 -6.55
N SER A 80 -1.81 -6.82 -5.30
CA SER A 80 -0.70 -6.03 -4.76
C SER A 80 0.30 -6.94 -4.05
N VAL A 81 1.58 -6.59 -4.12
CA VAL A 81 2.69 -7.32 -3.49
C VAL A 81 3.47 -6.37 -2.60
N GLU A 82 3.62 -6.74 -1.33
CA GLU A 82 4.39 -5.97 -0.35
C GLU A 82 5.33 -6.89 0.43
N VAL A 83 6.46 -6.36 0.88
CA VAL A 83 7.40 -7.13 1.70
C VAL A 83 6.80 -7.43 3.07
N THR A 84 7.12 -8.59 3.63
CA THR A 84 6.67 -8.95 4.99
C THR A 84 7.36 -8.10 6.05
N ALA A 85 6.88 -8.12 7.30
CA ALA A 85 7.55 -7.44 8.40
C ALA A 85 8.92 -8.08 8.75
N GLU A 86 9.11 -9.35 8.40
CA GLU A 86 10.34 -10.11 8.64
C GLU A 86 11.45 -9.73 7.65
N HIS A 87 11.11 -9.55 6.38
CA HIS A 87 12.04 -9.23 5.31
C HIS A 87 12.00 -7.74 4.98
N GLY A 88 12.54 -6.94 5.91
CA GLY A 88 12.69 -5.49 5.72
C GLY A 88 13.74 -5.14 4.64
N TRP A 89 14.02 -3.85 4.49
CA TRP A 89 14.99 -3.37 3.50
C TRP A 89 16.40 -3.90 3.77
N ASP A 90 17.08 -4.31 2.71
CA ASP A 90 18.51 -4.56 2.72
C ASP A 90 19.27 -3.23 2.83
N PHE A 91 20.25 -3.19 3.71
CA PHE A 91 21.18 -2.08 3.83
C PHE A 91 22.56 -2.54 3.39
N VAL A 92 23.29 -1.65 2.72
CA VAL A 92 24.72 -1.87 2.48
C VAL A 92 25.44 -2.06 3.82
N PRO A 93 26.56 -2.82 3.87
CA PRO A 93 27.19 -3.18 5.12
C PRO A 93 27.57 -1.96 5.97
N TYR A 94 26.93 -1.81 7.12
CA TYR A 94 27.28 -0.86 8.18
C TYR A 94 27.49 -1.60 9.50
N PRO A 95 28.25 -1.03 10.47
CA PRO A 95 28.32 -1.57 11.81
C PRO A 95 26.92 -1.73 12.43
N ALA A 96 26.68 -2.81 13.19
CA ALA A 96 25.37 -3.12 13.76
C ALA A 96 24.77 -1.95 14.57
N SER A 97 25.60 -1.20 15.31
CA SER A 97 25.17 -0.01 16.05
C SER A 97 24.59 1.10 15.16
N LYS A 98 25.10 1.26 13.94
CA LYS A 98 24.57 2.21 12.95
C LYS A 98 23.29 1.72 12.30
N LEU A 99 23.16 0.42 12.13
CA LEU A 99 21.95 -0.19 11.58
C LEU A 99 20.78 -0.14 12.58
N GLU A 100 21.04 -0.30 13.88
CA GLU A 100 20.01 -0.25 14.91
C GLU A 100 19.32 1.13 15.01
N GLU A 101 20.08 2.22 14.89
CA GLU A 101 19.57 3.60 14.78
C GLU A 101 18.55 3.77 13.63
N VAL A 102 18.64 2.92 12.60
CA VAL A 102 17.88 3.02 11.36
C VAL A 102 16.70 2.04 11.33
N PHE A 103 16.88 0.81 11.82
CA PHE A 103 15.87 -0.24 11.72
C PHE A 103 14.62 0.04 12.55
N GLY A 104 14.77 0.53 13.78
CA GLY A 104 13.65 0.76 14.70
C GLY A 104 12.62 1.76 14.13
N PRO A 105 13.03 3.02 13.87
CA PRO A 105 12.14 4.03 13.30
C PRO A 105 11.53 3.59 11.95
N ARG A 106 12.30 2.93 11.09
CA ARG A 106 11.80 2.45 9.79
C ARG A 106 10.77 1.35 9.93
N ARG A 107 10.95 0.40 10.84
CA ARG A 107 9.95 -0.64 11.11
C ARG A 107 8.62 -0.03 11.51
N MET A 108 8.64 1.00 12.36
CA MET A 108 7.43 1.73 12.75
C MET A 108 6.76 2.42 11.56
N VAL A 109 7.54 3.12 10.72
CA VAL A 109 7.01 3.76 9.50
C VAL A 109 6.41 2.73 8.54
N MET A 110 7.10 1.63 8.27
CA MET A 110 6.61 0.56 7.40
C MET A 110 5.34 -0.09 7.95
N GLN A 111 5.24 -0.29 9.26
CA GLN A 111 4.02 -0.81 9.87
C GLN A 111 2.85 0.18 9.69
N ARG A 112 3.06 1.46 9.95
CA ARG A 112 2.02 2.49 9.78
C ARG A 112 1.63 2.68 8.31
N LEU A 113 2.57 2.50 7.40
CA LEU A 113 2.30 2.49 5.96
C LEU A 113 1.37 1.34 5.58
N LYS A 114 1.69 0.11 6.04
CA LYS A 114 0.81 -1.06 5.87
C LYS A 114 -0.56 -0.86 6.51
N ASN A 115 -0.61 -0.22 7.68
CA ASN A 115 -1.87 0.13 8.32
C ASN A 115 -2.71 1.05 7.42
N SER A 116 -2.09 2.06 6.80
CA SER A 116 -2.79 2.97 5.88
C SER A 116 -3.40 2.25 4.67
N TYR A 117 -2.70 1.25 4.13
CA TYR A 117 -3.21 0.40 3.06
C TYR A 117 -4.46 -0.34 3.52
N TRP A 118 -4.38 -1.07 4.64
CA TRP A 118 -5.50 -1.89 5.10
C TRP A 118 -6.70 -1.07 5.57
N PHE A 119 -6.44 0.08 6.21
CA PHE A 119 -7.47 1.05 6.56
C PHE A 119 -8.21 1.54 5.31
N SER A 120 -7.46 1.95 4.28
CA SER A 120 -8.04 2.42 3.02
C SER A 120 -8.73 1.29 2.23
N HIS A 121 -8.17 0.09 2.26
CA HIS A 121 -8.74 -1.11 1.63
C HIS A 121 -10.13 -1.39 2.18
N ALA A 122 -10.28 -1.36 3.51
CA ALA A 122 -11.56 -1.52 4.18
C ALA A 122 -12.54 -0.39 3.83
N ALA A 123 -12.09 0.87 3.86
CA ALA A 123 -12.90 2.05 3.54
C ALA A 123 -13.42 2.07 2.10
N HIS A 124 -12.61 1.60 1.14
CA HIS A 124 -12.99 1.48 -0.28
C HIS A 124 -13.80 0.22 -0.58
N HIS A 125 -13.98 -0.68 0.37
CA HIS A 125 -14.51 -2.04 0.13
C HIS A 125 -13.76 -2.75 -1.00
N SER A 126 -12.43 -2.55 -1.04
CA SER A 126 -11.54 -3.05 -2.07
C SER A 126 -11.58 -4.58 -2.15
N LYS A 127 -11.45 -5.10 -3.36
CA LYS A 127 -11.35 -6.54 -3.64
C LYS A 127 -9.93 -6.95 -4.02
N ALA A 128 -8.99 -6.00 -4.03
CA ALA A 128 -7.60 -6.26 -4.32
C ALA A 128 -7.05 -7.32 -3.34
N ASN A 129 -6.42 -8.35 -3.91
CA ASN A 129 -5.68 -9.33 -3.14
C ASN A 129 -4.29 -8.78 -2.82
N VAL A 130 -3.73 -9.16 -1.68
CA VAL A 130 -2.38 -8.75 -1.27
C VAL A 130 -1.53 -9.97 -1.04
N TYR A 131 -0.30 -9.96 -1.53
CA TYR A 131 0.76 -10.91 -1.21
C TYR A 131 1.75 -10.25 -0.24
#